data_AF-A0A6G3SM77-F1
#
_entry.id   AF-A0A6G3SM77-F1
#
_cell.length_a   1.000
_cell.length_b   1.000
_cell.length_c   1.000
_cell.angle_alpha   90.00
_cell.angle_beta   90.00
_cell.angle_gamma   90.00
#
_symmetry.space_group_name_H-M   'P 1'
#
loop_
_entity.id
_entity.type
_entity.pdbx_description
1 polymer ?
#
loop_
_entity_poly.entity_id
_entity_poly.type
_entity_poly.pdbx_seq_one_letter_code
_entity_poly.pdbx_strand_id
1 'polypeptide(L)' 'GPLAPDRLREALRERLPDYLVPAAVIPVDHWPLTVNGKLDRNALPEPEAAATPGGRAPATPQEEIVAHLFAE' A
#
# COMPACT_ATOMS: atom_id res chain seq x y z
N GLY A 1 -3.61 4.57 -19.74
CA GLY A 1 -2.62 5.12 -18.81
C GLY A 1 -2.42 4.14 -17.67
N PRO A 2 -1.32 4.21 -16.89
CA PRO A 2 -1.13 3.33 -15.75
C PRO A 2 -2.32 3.49 -14.79
N LEU A 3 -2.85 2.36 -14.31
CA LEU A 3 -3.92 2.37 -13.32
C LEU A 3 -3.33 2.90 -12.00
N ALA A 4 -3.92 3.95 -11.45
CA ALA A 4 -3.55 4.42 -10.13
C ALA A 4 -3.81 3.30 -9.10
N PRO A 5 -2.89 3.06 -8.14
CA PRO A 5 -3.01 2.01 -7.12
C PRO A 5 -4.39 1.93 -6.45
N ASP A 6 -4.98 3.07 -6.09
CA ASP A 6 -6.29 3.12 -5.43
C ASP A 6 -7.43 2.60 -6.31
N ARG A 7 -7.38 2.90 -7.62
CA ARG A 7 -8.38 2.40 -8.58
C ARG A 7 -8.32 0.89 -8.74
N LEU A 8 -7.11 0.31 -8.66
CA LEU A 8 -6.98 -1.14 -8.70
C LEU A 8 -7.58 -1.78 -7.45
N ARG A 9 -7.35 -1.19 -6.27
CA ARG A 9 -7.94 -1.68 -5.02
C ARG A 9 -9.46 -1.60 -5.01
N GLU A 10 -10.04 -0.51 -5.53
CA GLU A 10 -11.49 -0.38 -5.73
C GLU A 10 -12.04 -1.51 -6.61
N ALA A 11 -11.44 -1.73 -7.78
CA ALA A 11 -11.88 -2.79 -8.70
C ALA A 11 -11.74 -4.20 -8.11
N LEU A 12 -10.73 -4.43 -7.26
CA LEU A 12 -10.56 -5.72 -6.58
C LEU A 12 -11.63 -5.97 -5.50
N ARG A 13 -12.09 -4.94 -4.77
CA ARG A 13 -13.18 -5.07 -3.78
C ARG A 13 -14.50 -5.51 -4.40
N GLU A 14 -14.76 -5.15 -5.65
CA GLU A 14 -15.96 -5.58 -6.36
C GLU A 14 -15.95 -7.08 -6.71
N ARG A 15 -14.78 -7.72 -6.68
CA ARG A 15 -14.56 -9.08 -7.21
C ARG A 15 -14.02 -10.07 -6.18
N LEU A 16 -13.47 -9.57 -5.08
CA LEU A 16 -12.83 -10.35 -4.03
C LEU A 16 -13.47 -10.03 -2.67
N PRO A 17 -13.55 -11.02 -1.75
CA PRO A 17 -13.84 -10.72 -0.37
C PRO A 17 -12.73 -9.83 0.24
N ASP A 18 -13.09 -9.01 1.23
CA ASP A 18 -12.21 -7.97 1.79
C ASP A 18 -10.85 -8.48 2.25
N TYR A 19 -10.80 -9.68 2.84
CA TYR A 19 -9.56 -10.27 3.35
C TYR A 19 -8.58 -10.73 2.25
N LEU A 20 -8.99 -10.73 0.98
CA LEU A 20 -8.13 -10.99 -0.17
C LEU A 20 -7.71 -9.71 -0.91
N VAL A 21 -8.23 -8.55 -0.51
CA VAL A 21 -7.87 -7.26 -1.12
C VAL A 21 -6.52 -6.82 -0.55
N PRO A 22 -5.50 -6.55 -1.39
CA PRO A 22 -4.18 -6.15 -0.92
C PRO A 22 -4.22 -4.84 -0.11
N ALA A 23 -3.44 -4.81 0.99
CA ALA A 23 -3.25 -3.62 1.81
C ALA A 23 -2.42 -2.54 1.08
N ALA A 24 -1.50 -2.94 0.22
CA ALA A 24 -0.65 -2.05 -0.58
C ALA A 24 -0.56 -2.53 -2.04
N VAL A 25 -0.46 -1.58 -2.97
CA VAL A 25 -0.22 -1.82 -4.40
C VAL A 25 0.88 -0.86 -4.81
N ILE A 26 2.05 -1.39 -5.14
CA ILE A 26 3.25 -0.61 -5.43
C ILE A 26 3.62 -0.80 -6.90
N PRO A 27 3.66 0.27 -7.72
CA PRO A 27 4.19 0.17 -9.06
C PRO A 27 5.69 -0.09 -9.01
N VAL A 28 6.15 -1.06 -9.81
CA VAL A 28 7.58 -1.35 -10.00
C VAL A 28 7.94 -1.01 -11.44
N ASP A 29 9.06 -0.32 -11.64
CA ASP A 29 9.54 0.02 -12.98
C ASP A 29 10.03 -1.22 -13.74
N HIS A 30 10.58 -2.18 -12.99
CA HIS A 30 11.02 -3.47 -13.50
C HIS A 30 10.82 -4.56 -12.45
N TRP A 31 10.65 -5.79 -12.90
CA TRP A 31 10.58 -6.94 -12.00
C TRP A 31 11.98 -7.33 -11.54
N PRO A 32 12.23 -7.43 -10.22
CA PRO A 32 13.51 -7.91 -9.73
C PRO A 32 13.61 -9.41 -9.98
N LEU A 33 14.58 -9.84 -10.77
CA LEU A 33 14.79 -11.25 -11.11
C LEU A 33 16.12 -11.74 -10.57
N THR A 34 16.13 -12.98 -10.09
CA THR A 34 17.35 -13.76 -9.82
C THR A 34 18.15 -13.99 -11.10
N VAL A 35 19.41 -14.43 -10.97
CA VAL A 35 20.27 -14.80 -12.11
C VAL A 35 19.66 -15.85 -13.05
N ASN A 36 18.72 -16.65 -12.55
CA ASN A 36 18.01 -17.68 -13.34
C ASN A 36 16.67 -17.18 -13.90
N GLY A 37 16.39 -15.87 -13.82
CA GLY A 37 15.18 -15.24 -14.36
C GLY A 37 13.91 -15.44 -13.52
N LYS A 38 13.99 -16.04 -12.33
CA LYS A 38 12.85 -16.13 -11.40
C LYS A 38 12.69 -14.85 -10.62
N LEU A 39 11.46 -14.50 -10.23
CA LEU A 39 11.19 -13.36 -9.34
C LEU A 39 12.00 -13.48 -8.04
N ASP A 40 12.79 -12.46 -7.74
CA ASP A 40 13.45 -12.30 -6.45
C ASP A 40 12.52 -11.52 -5.52
N ARG A 41 11.82 -12.27 -4.66
CA ARG A 41 10.83 -11.68 -3.74
C ARG A 41 11.47 -10.85 -2.64
N ASN A 42 12.74 -11.10 -2.31
CA ASN A 42 13.45 -10.36 -1.26
C ASN A 42 13.95 -9.00 -1.77
N ALA A 43 14.03 -8.84 -3.09
CA ALA A 43 14.40 -7.60 -3.76
C ALA A 43 13.17 -6.78 -4.18
N LEU A 44 11.96 -7.19 -3.82
CA LEU A 44 10.77 -6.36 -4.00
C LEU A 44 10.85 -5.14 -3.07
N PRO A 45 10.37 -3.96 -3.52
CA PRO A 45 10.31 -2.80 -2.64
C PRO A 45 9.38 -3.09 -1.46
N GLU A 46 9.84 -2.71 -0.27
CA GLU A 46 9.00 -2.74 0.91
C GLU A 46 7.88 -1.69 0.75
N PRO A 47 6.64 -2.00 1.18
CA PRO A 47 5.62 -0.97 1.32
C PRO A 47 6.09 0.04 2.36
N GLU A 48 6.39 1.26 1.94
CA GLU A 48 6.46 2.36 2.88
C GLU A 48 5.10 2.46 3.60
N ALA A 49 5.11 2.74 4.91
CA ALA A 49 3.89 3.05 5.64
C ALA A 49 3.23 4.22 4.92
N ALA A 50 2.18 3.91 4.14
CA ALA A 50 1.66 4.85 3.17
C ALA A 50 1.18 6.10 3.90
N ALA A 51 1.92 7.20 3.77
CA ALA A 51 1.31 8.51 3.94
C ALA A 51 0.18 8.57 2.93
N THR A 52 -1.06 8.49 3.41
CA THR A 52 -2.23 8.59 2.53
C THR A 52 -2.10 9.93 1.81
N PRO A 53 -1.97 9.97 0.47
CA PRO A 53 -1.90 11.24 -0.24
C PRO A 53 -3.16 12.04 0.07
N GLY A 54 -3.01 13.23 0.65
CA GLY A 54 -4.13 14.05 1.10
C GLY A 54 -4.61 13.80 2.54
N GLY A 55 -3.87 13.02 3.34
CA GLY A 55 -4.08 12.96 4.78
C GLY A 55 -3.85 14.33 5.43
N ARG A 56 -4.73 14.71 6.37
CA ARG A 56 -4.55 15.92 7.19
C ARG A 56 -3.97 15.53 8.55
N ALA A 57 -3.31 16.50 9.20
CA ALA A 57 -2.92 16.34 10.59
C ALA A 57 -4.16 16.12 11.49
N PRO A 58 -3.99 15.40 12.62
CA PRO A 58 -4.98 15.40 13.70
C PRO A 58 -5.36 16.84 14.07
N ALA A 59 -6.65 17.08 14.23
CA ALA A 59 -7.21 18.41 14.48
C ALA A 59 -8.04 18.45 15.77
N THR A 60 -8.17 17.31 16.47
CA THR A 60 -8.88 17.21 17.74
C THR A 60 -8.06 16.42 18.75
N PRO A 61 -8.27 16.62 20.07
CA PRO A 61 -7.58 15.86 21.10
C PRO A 61 -7.77 14.34 20.95
N GLN A 62 -8.95 13.89 20.51
CA GLN A 62 -9.22 12.47 20.27
C GLN A 62 -8.41 11.92 19.09
N GLU A 63 -8.31 12.68 18.00
CA GLU A 63 -7.49 12.29 16.85
C GLU A 63 -6.00 12.24 17.20
N GLU A 64 -5.52 13.17 18.04
CA GLU A 64 -4.14 13.17 18.53
C GLU A 64 -3.83 11.91 19.35
N ILE A 65 -4.75 11.50 20.24
CA ILE A 65 -4.60 10.27 21.04
C ILE A 65 -4.50 9.03 20.13
N VAL A 66 -5.38 8.91 19.13
CA VAL A 66 -5.37 7.76 18.20
C VAL A 66 -4.09 7.78 17.35
N ALA A 67 -3.69 8.93 16.83
CA ALA A 67 -2.48 9.05 16.04
C ALA A 67 -1.23 8.67 16.85
N HIS A 68 -1.18 9.06 18.12
CA HIS A 68 -0.09 8.67 19.02
C HIS A 68 -0.05 7.16 19.25
N LEU A 69 -1.18 6.51 19.50
CA LEU A 69 -1.27 5.05 19.66
C LEU A 69 -0.76 4.27 18.44
N PHE A 70 -0.95 4.80 17.23
CA PHE A 70 -0.46 4.19 15.99
C PHE A 70 1.03 4.47 15.71
N ALA A 71 1.66 5.38 16.45
CA ALA A 71 3.06 5.78 16.26
C ALA A 71 4.03 5.09 17.23
N GLU A 72 3.53 4.41 18.26
CA GLU A 72 4.29 3.50 19.15
C GLU A 72 4.56 2.14 18.48
#